data_AF-A0A286Y167-F1
#
_entry.id   AF-A0A286Y167-F1
#
_cell.length_a   1.000
_cell.length_b   1.000
_cell.length_c   1.000
_cell.angle_alpha   90.00
_cell.angle_beta   90.00
_cell.angle_gamma   90.00
#
_symmetry.space_group_name_H-M   'P 1'
#
loop_
_entity.id
_entity.type
_entity.pdbx_description
1 polymer ?
#
loop_
_entity_poly.entity_id
_entity_poly.type
_entity_poly.pdbx_seq_one_letter_code
_entity_poly.pdbx_strand_id
1 'polypeptide(L)' 'AVLLLFANKQDLPNAMAISEMTDKLGLQSLRNRTWYVQATCATQGTGLYEGLDWLSNELSKR' A
#
# COMPACT_ATOMS: atom_id res chain seq x y z
N ALA A 1 -9.73 -6.53 10.59
CA ALA A 1 -8.85 -5.34 10.60
C ALA A 1 -8.51 -4.97 9.15
N VAL A 2 -8.05 -3.75 8.88
CA VAL A 2 -7.69 -3.24 7.54
C VAL A 2 -6.15 -3.09 7.48
N LEU A 3 -5.53 -3.26 6.31
CA LEU A 3 -4.09 -3.10 6.11
C LEU A 3 -3.81 -2.19 4.90
N LEU A 4 -3.20 -1.05 5.15
CA LEU A 4 -2.58 -0.24 4.11
C LEU A 4 -1.08 -0.56 4.08
N LEU A 5 -0.54 -0.86 2.90
CA LEU A 5 0.89 -1.03 2.69
C LEU A 5 1.41 0.10 1.79
N PHE A 6 2.31 0.92 2.30
CA PHE A 6 3.01 1.89 1.46
C PHE A 6 4.22 1.22 0.81
N ALA A 7 4.15 1.02 -0.51
CA ALA A 7 5.31 0.66 -1.32
C ALA A 7 6.15 1.93 -1.49
N ASN A 8 6.96 2.24 -0.47
CA ASN A 8 7.73 3.48 -0.39
C ASN A 8 9.02 3.43 -1.22
N LYS A 9 9.61 4.61 -1.47
CA LYS A 9 10.84 4.84 -2.25
C LYS A 9 10.71 4.50 -3.74
N GLN A 10 9.52 4.72 -4.32
CA GLN A 10 9.25 4.45 -5.74
C GLN A 10 9.97 5.42 -6.70
N ASP A 11 10.65 6.43 -6.15
CA ASP A 11 11.55 7.33 -6.86
C ASP A 11 12.92 6.71 -7.20
N LEU A 12 13.30 5.61 -6.55
CA LEU A 12 14.60 4.98 -6.78
C LEU A 12 14.59 4.11 -8.05
N PRO A 13 15.70 4.06 -8.82
CA PRO A 13 15.76 3.33 -10.10
C PRO A 13 15.58 1.81 -9.97
N ASN A 14 15.80 1.26 -8.77
CA ASN A 14 15.65 -0.16 -8.46
C ASN A 14 14.47 -0.42 -7.52
N ALA A 15 13.48 0.47 -7.50
CA ALA A 15 12.28 0.27 -6.70
C ALA A 15 11.54 -1.00 -7.14
N MET A 16 11.14 -1.81 -6.16
CA MET A 16 10.38 -3.03 -6.41
C MET A 16 8.98 -2.67 -6.94
N ALA A 17 8.54 -3.38 -7.99
CA ALA A 17 7.19 -3.25 -8.51
C ALA A 17 6.16 -3.74 -7.47
N ILE A 18 4.98 -3.12 -7.46
CA ILE A 18 3.90 -3.47 -6.51
C ILE A 18 3.50 -4.95 -6.62
N SER A 19 3.45 -5.50 -7.85
CA SER A 19 3.13 -6.91 -8.09
C SER A 19 4.13 -7.84 -7.39
N GLU A 20 5.42 -7.60 -7.58
CA GLU A 20 6.49 -8.38 -6.95
C GLU A 20 6.44 -8.28 -5.41
N MET A 21 6.18 -7.08 -4.87
CA MET A 21 6.03 -6.88 -3.43
C MET A 21 4.82 -7.64 -2.88
N THR A 22 3.70 -7.62 -3.60
CA THR A 22 2.46 -8.32 -3.24
C THR A 22 2.71 -9.83 -3.10
N ASP A 23 3.50 -10.39 -4.02
CA ASP A 23 3.88 -11.81 -4.00
C ASP A 23 4.87 -12.11 -2.88
N LYS A 24 5.94 -11.33 -2.76
CA LYS A 24 7.00 -11.54 -1.73
C LYS A 24 6.50 -11.40 -0.30
N LEU A 25 5.53 -10.52 -0.07
CA LEU A 25 4.89 -10.35 1.23
C LEU A 25 3.70 -11.30 1.44
N GLY A 26 3.37 -12.12 0.45
CA GLY A 26 2.29 -13.09 0.53
C GLY A 26 0.91 -12.46 0.76
N LEU A 27 0.70 -11.22 0.28
CA LEU A 27 -0.56 -10.50 0.51
C LEU A 27 -1.75 -11.25 -0.11
N GLN A 28 -1.51 -11.96 -1.22
CA GLN A 28 -2.49 -12.82 -1.86
C GLN A 28 -3.00 -13.96 -0.95
N SER A 29 -2.29 -14.32 0.12
CA SER A 29 -2.75 -15.32 1.09
C SER A 29 -3.70 -14.75 2.16
N LEU A 30 -3.76 -13.42 2.30
CA LEU A 30 -4.59 -12.74 3.29
C LEU A 30 -6.05 -12.71 2.85
N ARG A 31 -6.81 -13.77 3.14
CA ARG A 31 -8.24 -13.87 2.81
C ARG A 31 -9.17 -13.15 3.78
N ASN A 32 -8.76 -13.02 5.05
CA ASN A 32 -9.61 -12.50 6.13
C ASN A 32 -9.33 -11.02 6.46
N ARG A 33 -8.71 -10.29 5.53
CA ARG A 33 -8.26 -8.92 5.75
C ARG A 33 -8.34 -8.13 4.46
N THR A 34 -9.05 -7.01 4.48
CA THR A 34 -8.99 -6.01 3.42
C THR A 34 -7.61 -5.36 3.43
N TRP A 35 -6.93 -5.35 2.28
CA TRP A 35 -5.63 -4.74 2.13
C TRP A 35 -5.52 -3.95 0.84
N TYR A 36 -4.61 -2.98 0.82
CA TYR A 36 -4.28 -2.18 -0.34
C TYR A 36 -2.80 -1.81 -0.32
N VAL A 37 -2.19 -1.71 -1.50
CA VAL A 37 -0.79 -1.29 -1.66
C VAL A 37 -0.76 0.01 -2.43
N GLN A 38 -0.14 1.03 -1.85
CA GLN A 38 -0.03 2.36 -2.43
C GLN A 38 1.44 2.68 -2.76
N ALA A 39 1.74 2.90 -4.03
CA ALA A 39 3.05 3.44 -4.45
C ALA A 39 3.28 4.81 -3.81
N THR A 40 4.45 5.00 -3.19
CA THR A 40 4.74 6.17 -2.36
C THR A 40 6.18 6.64 -2.52
N CYS A 41 6.36 7.96 -2.48
CA CYS A 41 7.64 8.59 -2.23
C CYS A 41 7.49 9.53 -1.03
N ALA A 42 7.87 9.06 0.16
CA ALA A 42 7.62 9.81 1.40
C ALA A 42 8.32 11.17 1.45
N THR A 43 9.50 11.30 0.81
CA THR A 43 10.26 12.56 0.77
C THR A 43 9.61 13.62 -0.12
N GLN A 44 8.82 13.21 -1.11
CA GLN A 44 8.07 14.09 -2.01
C GLN A 44 6.58 14.20 -1.62
N GLY A 45 6.12 13.37 -0.69
CA GLY A 45 4.72 13.30 -0.26
C GLY A 45 3.80 12.52 -1.20
N THR A 46 4.26 12.11 -2.38
CA THR A 46 3.48 11.39 -3.40
C THR A 46 2.91 10.08 -2.83
N GLY A 47 1.60 9.86 -3.01
CA GLY A 47 0.92 8.63 -2.63
C GLY A 47 0.46 8.58 -1.17
N LEU A 48 0.95 9.47 -0.30
CA LEU A 48 0.57 9.45 1.12
C LEU A 48 -0.90 9.79 1.33
N TYR A 49 -1.39 10.81 0.63
CA TYR A 49 -2.79 11.24 0.76
C TYR A 49 -3.73 10.16 0.25
N GLU A 50 -3.48 9.60 -0.93
CA GLU A 50 -4.30 8.58 -1.56
C GLU A 50 -4.38 7.31 -0.71
N GLY A 51 -3.26 6.87 -0.13
CA GLY A 51 -3.25 5.71 0.75
C GLY A 51 -4.04 5.95 2.03
N LEU A 52 -3.90 7.13 2.64
CA LEU A 52 -4.64 7.48 3.86
C LEU A 52 -6.13 7.73 3.58
N ASP A 53 -6.48 8.29 2.43
CA ASP A 53 -7.88 8.44 1.99
C ASP A 53 -8.54 7.07 1.83
N TRP A 54 -7.88 6.12 1.15
CA TRP A 54 -8.36 4.75 1.06
C TRP A 54 -8.54 4.12 2.45
N LEU A 55 -7.55 4.26 3.34
CA LEU A 55 -7.63 3.69 4.69
C LEU A 55 -8.79 4.31 5.49
N SER A 56 -8.95 5.63 5.43
CA SER A 56 -10.05 6.36 6.07
C SER A 56 -11.42 5.85 5.59
N ASN A 57 -11.57 5.68 4.27
CA ASN A 57 -12.78 5.15 3.66
C ASN A 57 -13.07 3.70 4.11
N GLU A 58 -12.06 2.83 4.16
CA GLU A 58 -12.24 1.45 4.63
C GLU A 58 -12.53 1.33 6.14
N LEU A 59 -11.99 2.23 6.95
CA LEU A 59 -12.29 2.29 8.37
C LEU A 59 -13.71 2.79 8.63
N SER A 60 -14.22 3.70 7.80
CA SER A 60 -15.58 4.27 7.92
C SER A 60 -16.69 3.31 7.49
N LYS A 61 -16.36 2.24 6.75
CA LYS A 61 -17.31 1.17 6.37
C LYS A 61 -17.62 0.19 7.50
N ARG A 62 -16.91 0.30 8.63
CA ARG A 62 -17.09 -0.55 9.82
C ARG A 62 -18.00 0.13 10.81
#